data_AF-A0A7V9J1B0-F1
#
_entry.id   AF-A0A7V9J1B0-F1
#
_cell.length_a   1.000
_cell.length_b   1.000
_cell.length_c   1.000
_cell.angle_alpha   90.00
_cell.angle_beta   90.00
_cell.angle_gamma   90.00
#
_symmetry.space_group_name_H-M   'P 1'
#
loop_
_entity.id
_entity.type
_entity.pdbx_description
1 polymer ?
#
loop_
_entity_poly.entity_id
_entity_poly.type
_entity_poly.pdbx_seq_one_letter_code
_entity_poly.pdbx_strand_id
1 'polypeptide(L)'
;MRWCWFGLAEDVSEDAFASAAARDLQGEPAGYLAAWDPDAGHPKGTARISGAVIDPSGPEMAVSLVLPPSGVQVLFDDPAVVAATQAVYERPGVSFVTTLTTDPVHFGGAVTGTTAPWPGWWSDDPFERIFPARRLLVEPGLFNAVAPPAGPVHQRYAGLPWPAEGFE
;
A
#
# COMPACT_ATOMS: atom_id res chain seq x y z
N MET A 1 -9.10 -5.45 -13.55
CA MET A 1 -8.35 -5.94 -12.37
C MET A 1 -8.84 -5.15 -11.17
N ARG A 2 -9.48 -5.81 -10.19
CA ARG A 2 -10.31 -5.10 -9.20
C ARG A 2 -9.45 -4.49 -8.08
N TRP A 3 -9.66 -3.21 -7.77
CA TRP A 3 -9.15 -2.57 -6.55
C TRP A 3 -9.93 -3.07 -5.33
N CYS A 4 -9.43 -2.82 -4.12
CA CYS A 4 -10.16 -3.05 -2.87
C CYS A 4 -9.92 -1.90 -1.88
N TRP A 5 -10.75 -1.78 -0.85
CA TRP A 5 -10.50 -0.86 0.25
C TRP A 5 -9.40 -1.42 1.14
N PHE A 6 -8.56 -0.55 1.69
CA PHE A 6 -7.42 -0.89 2.52
C PHE A 6 -7.19 0.16 3.59
N GLY A 7 -6.79 -0.27 4.77
CA GLY A 7 -6.41 0.64 5.83
C GLY A 7 -5.84 -0.07 7.03
N LEU A 8 -5.34 0.75 7.96
CA LEU A 8 -4.95 0.31 9.29
C LEU A 8 -6.09 0.57 10.27
N ALA A 9 -6.44 -0.45 11.04
CA ALA A 9 -7.45 -0.41 12.09
C ALA A 9 -6.87 -0.86 13.43
N GLU A 10 -7.52 -0.49 14.53
CA GLU A 10 -7.16 -0.98 15.86
C GLU A 10 -7.62 -2.43 16.10
N ASP A 11 -8.68 -2.86 15.41
CA ASP A 11 -9.29 -4.19 15.51
C ASP A 11 -9.72 -4.70 14.12
N VAL A 12 -9.89 -6.01 13.98
CA VAL A 12 -10.32 -6.65 12.73
C VAL A 12 -11.83 -6.52 12.57
N SER A 13 -12.25 -5.90 11.47
CA SER A 13 -13.65 -5.89 11.04
C SER A 13 -14.06 -7.25 10.50
N GLU A 14 -15.21 -7.78 10.91
CA GLU A 14 -15.75 -9.06 10.39
C GLU A 14 -15.95 -9.04 8.86
N ASP A 15 -16.24 -7.87 8.29
CA ASP A 15 -16.45 -7.69 6.85
C ASP A 15 -15.14 -7.65 6.01
N ALA A 16 -13.96 -7.69 6.64
CA ALA A 16 -12.69 -7.72 5.90
C ALA A 16 -12.44 -9.12 5.32
N PHE A 17 -12.15 -9.22 4.02
CA PHE A 17 -11.85 -10.50 3.39
C PHE A 17 -10.38 -10.93 3.56
N ALA A 18 -9.49 -9.98 3.88
CA ALA A 18 -8.11 -10.23 4.24
C ALA A 18 -7.69 -9.31 5.38
N SER A 19 -6.94 -9.82 6.35
CA SER A 19 -6.38 -9.01 7.43
C SER A 19 -5.17 -9.67 8.04
N ALA A 20 -4.25 -8.86 8.56
CA ALA A 20 -3.08 -9.33 9.28
C ALA A 20 -2.72 -8.36 10.41
N ALA A 21 -2.26 -8.91 11.53
CA ALA A 21 -1.70 -8.10 12.60
C ALA A 21 -0.40 -7.45 12.12
N ALA A 22 -0.19 -6.21 12.52
CA ALA A 22 1.02 -5.46 12.24
C ALA A 22 1.74 -5.13 13.55
N ARG A 23 3.07 -5.20 13.51
CA ARG A 23 3.96 -4.78 14.60
C ARG A 23 4.95 -3.77 14.09
N ASP A 24 5.36 -2.83 14.93
CA ASP A 24 6.45 -1.95 14.58
C ASP A 24 7.82 -2.66 14.64
N LEU A 25 8.87 -1.88 14.41
CA LEU A 25 10.25 -2.39 14.38
C LEU A 25 10.79 -2.80 15.76
N GLN A 26 10.12 -2.38 16.82
CA GLN A 26 10.42 -2.76 18.20
C GLN A 26 9.64 -4.01 18.61
N GLY A 27 8.74 -4.49 17.75
CA GLY A 27 7.85 -5.63 18.00
C GLY A 27 6.55 -5.25 18.70
N GLU A 28 6.30 -3.96 18.92
CA GLU A 28 5.10 -3.47 19.59
C GLU A 28 3.89 -3.56 18.63
N PRO A 29 2.70 -3.92 19.13
CA PRO A 29 1.49 -3.97 18.32
C PRO A 29 1.19 -2.61 17.67
N ALA A 30 0.97 -2.61 16.35
CA ALA A 30 0.68 -1.43 15.56
C ALA A 30 -0.76 -1.39 15.00
N GLY A 31 -1.56 -2.40 15.33
CA GLY A 31 -2.94 -2.60 14.86
C GLY A 31 -3.04 -3.73 13.82
N TYR A 32 -4.10 -3.68 13.02
CA TYR A 32 -4.38 -4.61 11.94
C TYR A 32 -4.42 -3.87 10.61
N LEU A 33 -3.72 -4.39 9.61
CA LEU A 33 -3.95 -3.99 8.23
C LEU A 33 -5.03 -4.92 7.66
N ALA A 34 -5.99 -4.35 6.94
CA ALA A 34 -7.12 -5.10 6.41
C ALA A 34 -7.53 -4.60 5.03
N ALA A 35 -8.17 -5.51 4.28
CA ALA A 35 -8.74 -5.25 2.97
C ALA A 35 -10.22 -5.67 2.90
N TRP A 36 -11.04 -4.85 2.23
CA TRP A 36 -12.47 -5.07 2.02
C TRP A 36 -12.82 -4.98 0.54
N ASP A 37 -13.77 -5.80 0.09
CA ASP A 37 -14.28 -5.72 -1.28
C ASP A 37 -14.80 -4.31 -1.60
N PRO A 38 -14.75 -3.85 -2.87
CA PRO A 38 -15.25 -2.54 -3.26
C PRO A 38 -16.66 -2.18 -2.79
N ASP A 39 -17.53 -3.19 -2.73
CA ASP A 39 -18.95 -3.06 -2.39
C ASP A 39 -19.24 -3.32 -0.90
N ALA A 40 -18.23 -3.71 -0.11
CA ALA A 40 -18.38 -4.01 1.31
C ALA A 40 -18.39 -2.74 2.17
N GLY A 41 -19.02 -2.83 3.34
CA GLY A 41 -18.89 -1.82 4.37
C GLY A 41 -17.43 -1.76 4.86
N HIS A 42 -16.85 -0.56 4.92
CA HIS A 42 -15.47 -0.37 5.35
C HIS A 42 -15.36 0.84 6.32
N PRO A 43 -14.35 0.86 7.20
CA PRO A 43 -14.11 1.99 8.07
C PRO A 43 -13.85 3.29 7.30
N LYS A 44 -14.12 4.43 7.95
CA LYS A 44 -13.70 5.75 7.42
C LYS A 44 -12.18 5.85 7.44
N GLY A 45 -11.60 6.48 6.42
CA GLY A 45 -10.15 6.68 6.32
C GLY A 45 -9.41 5.53 5.65
N THR A 46 -10.10 4.51 5.15
CA THR A 46 -9.51 3.56 4.20
C THR A 46 -9.27 4.25 2.85
N ALA A 47 -8.32 3.72 2.10
CA ALA A 47 -8.01 4.12 0.73
C ALA A 47 -8.09 2.91 -0.19
N ARG A 48 -8.15 3.15 -1.51
CA ARG A 48 -8.13 2.07 -2.49
C ARG A 48 -6.70 1.57 -2.69
N ILE A 49 -6.52 0.26 -2.73
CA ILE A 49 -5.26 -0.43 -3.04
C ILE A 49 -5.46 -1.37 -4.24
N SER A 50 -4.38 -1.69 -4.95
CA SER A 50 -4.44 -2.65 -6.05
C SER A 50 -4.73 -4.05 -5.52
N GLY A 51 -5.78 -4.71 -6.00
CA GLY A 51 -6.12 -6.07 -5.54
C GLY A 51 -5.04 -7.11 -5.87
N ALA A 52 -4.11 -6.83 -6.79
CA ALA A 52 -2.97 -7.72 -7.05
C ALA A 52 -2.15 -8.00 -5.80
N VAL A 53 -1.96 -6.96 -4.99
CA VAL A 53 -1.05 -7.02 -3.85
C VAL A 53 -1.73 -7.62 -2.62
N ILE A 54 -3.01 -8.00 -2.70
CA ILE A 54 -3.76 -8.59 -1.60
C ILE A 54 -3.95 -10.09 -1.84
N ASP A 55 -3.56 -10.91 -0.85
CA ASP A 55 -3.78 -12.34 -0.82
C ASP A 55 -4.04 -12.80 0.64
N PRO A 56 -5.24 -13.32 0.96
CA PRO A 56 -5.56 -13.89 2.28
C PRO A 56 -4.67 -15.07 2.70
N SER A 57 -3.90 -15.64 1.77
CA SER A 57 -2.90 -16.69 2.00
C SER A 57 -1.46 -16.19 1.86
N GLY A 58 -1.27 -14.87 1.75
CA GLY A 58 0.03 -14.23 1.53
C GLY A 58 1.02 -14.46 2.68
N PRO A 59 2.33 -14.42 2.41
CA PRO A 59 3.36 -14.63 3.43
C PRO A 59 3.44 -13.44 4.41
N GLU A 60 4.23 -13.61 5.47
CA GLU A 60 4.70 -12.47 6.27
C GLU A 60 5.45 -11.48 5.37
N MET A 61 5.22 -10.19 5.61
CA MET A 61 5.81 -9.12 4.83
C MET A 61 6.32 -8.03 5.75
N ALA A 62 7.53 -7.56 5.50
CA ALA A 62 7.92 -6.25 5.95
C ALA A 62 7.29 -5.23 4.97
N VAL A 63 6.52 -4.25 5.47
CA VAL A 63 6.06 -3.07 4.71
C VAL A 63 6.47 -1.70 5.27
N SER A 64 6.74 -0.77 4.37
CA SER A 64 6.72 0.67 4.62
C SER A 64 5.38 1.23 4.15
N LEU A 65 4.62 1.80 5.09
CA LEU A 65 3.29 2.38 4.88
C LEU A 65 3.35 3.90 5.04
N VAL A 66 3.09 4.62 3.97
CA VAL A 66 3.01 6.09 3.97
C VAL A 66 1.56 6.49 3.83
N LEU A 67 1.05 7.31 4.75
CA LEU A 67 -0.31 7.85 4.73
C LEU A 67 -0.28 9.37 4.94
N PRO A 68 -1.04 10.16 4.17
CA PRO A 68 -1.25 11.57 4.46
C PRO A 68 -1.88 11.78 5.85
N PRO A 69 -1.52 12.85 6.58
CA PRO A 69 -2.27 13.26 7.77
C PRO A 69 -3.74 13.51 7.45
N SER A 70 -4.61 13.32 8.43
CA SER A 70 -6.04 13.56 8.27
C SER A 70 -6.32 14.98 7.74
N GLY A 71 -7.14 15.08 6.70
CA GLY A 71 -7.50 16.35 6.06
C GLY A 71 -6.47 16.89 5.06
N VAL A 72 -5.32 16.25 4.90
CA VAL A 72 -4.34 16.61 3.87
C VAL A 72 -4.65 15.88 2.56
N GLN A 73 -4.68 16.62 1.46
CA GLN A 73 -4.90 16.10 0.12
C GLN A 73 -3.72 16.47 -0.78
N VAL A 74 -3.15 15.47 -1.45
CA VAL A 74 -2.07 15.62 -2.43
C VAL A 74 -2.57 15.06 -3.75
N LEU A 75 -2.30 15.77 -4.84
CA LEU A 75 -2.66 15.27 -6.17
C LEU A 75 -1.82 14.04 -6.51
N PHE A 76 -2.43 13.05 -7.14
CA PHE A 76 -1.72 11.82 -7.52
C PHE A 76 -0.61 12.08 -8.56
N ASP A 77 -0.80 13.08 -9.42
CA ASP A 77 0.15 13.52 -10.44
C ASP A 77 1.14 14.59 -9.92
N ASP A 78 1.15 14.85 -8.61
CA ASP A 78 2.16 15.69 -7.99
C ASP A 78 3.56 15.17 -8.34
N PRO A 79 4.48 16.02 -8.83
CA PRO A 79 5.83 15.61 -9.21
C PRO A 79 6.58 14.82 -8.12
N ALA A 80 6.33 15.10 -6.83
CA ALA A 80 6.93 14.35 -5.73
C ALA A 80 6.41 12.90 -5.66
N VAL A 81 5.11 12.69 -5.88
CA VAL A 81 4.49 11.35 -5.94
C VAL A 81 5.03 10.57 -7.14
N VAL A 82 5.14 11.22 -8.30
CA VAL A 82 5.68 10.61 -9.52
C VAL A 82 7.12 10.18 -9.31
N ALA A 83 7.96 11.09 -8.79
CA ALA A 83 9.37 10.85 -8.55
C ALA A 83 9.60 9.74 -7.51
N ALA A 84 8.81 9.72 -6.43
CA ALA A 84 8.88 8.66 -5.42
C ALA A 84 8.53 7.29 -6.01
N THR A 85 7.47 7.21 -6.81
CA THR A 85 7.05 5.98 -7.49
C THR A 85 8.15 5.43 -8.40
N GLN A 86 8.76 6.30 -9.23
CA GLN A 86 9.89 5.91 -10.09
C GLN A 86 11.10 5.45 -9.27
N ALA A 87 11.43 6.17 -8.20
CA ALA A 87 12.57 5.83 -7.34
C ALA A 87 12.40 4.50 -6.60
N VAL A 88 11.18 4.08 -6.25
CA VAL A 88 10.93 2.74 -5.68
C VAL A 88 11.08 1.65 -6.74
N TYR A 89 10.60 1.91 -7.95
CA TYR A 89 10.67 0.94 -9.05
C TYR A 89 12.10 0.50 -9.38
N GLU A 90 13.05 1.43 -9.31
CA GLU A 90 14.45 1.16 -9.60
C GLU A 90 15.17 0.40 -8.47
N ARG A 91 14.51 0.14 -7.32
CA ARG A 91 15.15 -0.48 -6.16
C ARG A 91 15.18 -1.99 -6.24
N PRO A 92 16.36 -2.61 -6.04
CA PRO A 92 16.44 -4.07 -5.89
C PRO A 92 15.81 -4.52 -4.57
N GLY A 93 15.12 -5.67 -4.60
CA GLY A 93 14.61 -6.35 -3.40
C GLY A 93 13.24 -5.88 -2.91
N VAL A 94 12.53 -5.06 -3.70
CA VAL A 94 11.11 -4.74 -3.49
C VAL A 94 10.27 -5.90 -4.04
N SER A 95 9.44 -6.52 -3.18
CA SER A 95 8.52 -7.60 -3.59
C SER A 95 7.21 -7.07 -4.15
N PHE A 96 6.79 -5.87 -3.72
CA PHE A 96 5.70 -5.12 -4.33
C PHE A 96 5.80 -3.64 -3.95
N VAL A 97 5.18 -2.80 -4.77
CA VAL A 97 4.89 -1.40 -4.44
C VAL A 97 3.50 -1.08 -4.98
N THR A 98 2.70 -0.36 -4.20
CA THR A 98 1.40 0.14 -4.61
C THR A 98 1.15 1.52 -4.04
N THR A 99 0.57 2.41 -4.84
CA THR A 99 0.05 3.68 -4.35
C THR A 99 -1.39 3.49 -3.90
N LEU A 100 -1.83 4.26 -2.92
CA LEU A 100 -3.20 4.31 -2.45
C LEU A 100 -3.93 5.52 -3.04
N THR A 101 -5.23 5.43 -3.20
CA THR A 101 -6.06 6.57 -3.65
C THR A 101 -7.31 6.72 -2.77
N THR A 102 -7.61 7.92 -2.28
CA THR A 102 -8.83 8.18 -1.49
C THR A 102 -10.05 8.45 -2.38
N ASP A 103 -9.80 8.98 -3.57
CA ASP A 103 -10.78 9.30 -4.59
C ASP A 103 -10.07 9.29 -5.95
N PRO A 104 -10.75 9.66 -7.06
CA PRO A 104 -10.10 9.57 -8.34
C PRO A 104 -8.81 10.37 -8.47
N VAL A 105 -8.65 11.52 -7.84
CA VAL A 105 -7.56 12.48 -8.10
C VAL A 105 -6.48 12.51 -7.01
N HIS A 106 -6.80 12.12 -5.79
CA HIS A 106 -5.90 12.29 -4.66
C HIS A 106 -5.08 11.04 -4.32
N PHE A 107 -3.81 11.29 -4.05
CA PHE A 107 -2.88 10.36 -3.43
C PHE A 107 -3.32 10.07 -1.99
N GLY A 108 -3.67 8.81 -1.73
CA GLY A 108 -4.07 8.31 -0.42
C GLY A 108 -2.91 7.74 0.40
N GLY A 109 -1.69 7.72 -0.14
CA GLY A 109 -0.54 7.07 0.47
C GLY A 109 0.14 6.06 -0.44
N ALA A 110 1.05 5.27 0.13
CA ALA A 110 1.73 4.20 -0.58
C ALA A 110 2.12 3.07 0.37
N VAL A 111 2.25 1.86 -0.18
CA VAL A 111 2.77 0.68 0.51
C VAL A 111 3.88 0.07 -0.34
N THR A 112 5.06 -0.07 0.24
CA THR A 112 6.19 -0.78 -0.36
C THR A 112 6.52 -1.97 0.53
N GLY A 113 6.62 -3.18 -0.03
CA GLY A 113 6.83 -4.39 0.77
C GLY A 113 7.87 -5.36 0.24
N THR A 114 8.34 -6.24 1.12
CA THR A 114 9.35 -7.27 0.83
C THR A 114 9.19 -8.51 1.69
N THR A 115 9.46 -9.67 1.06
CA THR A 115 9.53 -10.99 1.71
C THR A 115 10.93 -11.30 2.23
N ALA A 116 11.95 -10.53 1.85
CA ALA A 116 13.33 -10.75 2.28
C ALA A 116 13.54 -10.23 3.71
N PRO A 117 14.46 -10.85 4.49
CA PRO A 117 14.87 -10.28 5.77
C PRO A 117 15.36 -8.85 5.58
N TRP A 118 14.89 -7.98 6.47
CA TRP A 118 15.10 -6.54 6.55
C TRP A 118 16.14 -5.95 5.57
N PRO A 119 15.72 -5.52 4.37
CA PRO A 119 16.66 -4.97 3.41
C PRO A 119 16.97 -3.51 3.74
N GLY A 120 18.24 -3.11 3.53
CA GLY A 120 18.72 -1.76 3.85
C GLY A 120 17.99 -0.61 3.13
N TRP A 121 17.31 -0.86 2.00
CA TRP A 121 16.54 0.18 1.29
C TRP A 121 15.34 0.71 2.08
N TRP A 122 14.85 -0.07 3.03
CA TRP A 122 13.75 0.29 3.93
C TRP A 122 14.03 1.56 4.75
N SER A 123 15.31 1.86 5.00
CA SER A 123 15.74 3.00 5.80
C SER A 123 15.52 4.36 5.12
N ASP A 124 15.24 4.39 3.81
CA ASP A 124 15.00 5.61 3.03
C ASP A 124 13.91 5.34 1.99
N ASP A 125 12.69 5.01 2.40
CA ASP A 125 11.57 4.90 1.45
C ASP A 125 11.39 6.25 0.71
N PRO A 126 11.43 6.30 -0.64
CA PRO A 126 11.24 7.54 -1.38
C PRO A 126 9.94 8.29 -1.05
N PHE A 127 8.87 7.56 -0.70
CA PHE A 127 7.60 8.17 -0.30
C PHE A 127 7.68 8.88 1.07
N GLU A 128 8.69 8.58 1.89
CA GLU A 128 8.90 9.26 3.18
C GLU A 128 9.20 10.76 3.02
N ARG A 129 9.70 11.16 1.85
CA ARG A 129 9.93 12.57 1.50
C ARG A 129 8.63 13.36 1.37
N ILE A 130 7.49 12.68 1.24
CA ILE A 130 6.16 13.26 1.14
C ILE A 130 5.49 13.26 2.52
N PHE A 131 5.39 12.08 3.16
CA PHE A 131 4.83 11.91 4.50
C PHE A 131 5.59 10.85 5.30
N PRO A 132 5.62 10.92 6.64
CA PRO A 132 6.33 9.92 7.46
C PRO A 132 5.87 8.49 7.18
N ALA A 133 6.83 7.60 6.94
CA ALA A 133 6.57 6.17 6.78
C ALA A 133 6.37 5.47 8.13
N ARG A 134 5.40 4.58 8.20
CA ARG A 134 5.24 3.59 9.27
C ARG A 134 5.85 2.28 8.81
N ARG A 135 6.76 1.76 9.63
CA ARG A 135 7.54 0.57 9.31
C ARG A 135 6.95 -0.58 10.08
N LEU A 136 6.43 -1.56 9.35
CA LEU A 136 5.61 -2.60 9.92
C LEU A 136 6.10 -3.98 9.49
N LEU A 137 6.18 -4.89 10.46
CA LEU A 137 6.18 -6.33 10.20
C LEU A 137 4.72 -6.77 10.21
N VAL A 138 4.25 -7.29 9.08
CA VAL A 138 2.86 -7.69 8.85
C VAL A 138 2.83 -9.20 8.79
N GLU A 139 2.06 -9.80 9.71
CA GLU A 139 1.87 -11.24 9.79
C GLU A 139 1.29 -11.80 8.47
N PRO A 140 1.37 -13.12 8.22
CA PRO A 140 0.78 -13.72 7.03
C PRO A 140 -0.73 -13.43 6.89
N GLY A 141 -1.22 -13.52 5.65
CA GLY A 141 -2.66 -13.47 5.34
C GLY A 141 -3.19 -12.14 4.79
N LEU A 142 -2.31 -11.26 4.31
CA LEU A 142 -2.74 -10.00 3.70
C LEU A 142 -2.06 -9.69 2.36
N PHE A 143 -0.73 -9.70 2.30
CA PHE A 143 -0.01 -9.17 1.15
C PHE A 143 0.55 -10.27 0.25
N ASN A 144 0.47 -10.05 -1.06
CA ASN A 144 1.11 -10.87 -2.07
C ASN A 144 2.36 -10.19 -2.65
N ALA A 145 3.38 -10.98 -2.96
CA ALA A 145 4.49 -10.49 -3.77
C ALA A 145 4.03 -10.38 -5.22
N VAL A 146 4.03 -9.16 -5.75
CA VAL A 146 3.73 -8.89 -7.15
C VAL A 146 4.85 -8.03 -7.70
N ALA A 147 5.60 -8.61 -8.63
CA ALA A 147 6.66 -7.90 -9.32
C ALA A 147 6.08 -6.59 -9.88
N PRO A 148 6.74 -5.44 -9.63
CA PRO A 148 6.31 -4.18 -10.22
C PRO A 148 6.18 -4.35 -11.74
N PRO A 149 5.08 -3.93 -12.37
CA PRO A 149 4.85 -4.20 -13.79
C PRO A 149 5.94 -3.57 -14.67
N ALA A 150 6.31 -4.22 -15.78
CA ALA A 150 7.38 -3.76 -16.65
C ALA A 150 7.03 -2.45 -17.37
N GLY A 151 7.91 -1.44 -17.30
CA GLY A 151 7.89 -0.25 -18.16
C GLY A 151 7.18 0.98 -17.58
N PRO A 152 6.99 2.05 -18.38
CA PRO A 152 6.28 3.26 -17.97
C PRO A 152 4.79 2.93 -17.94
N VAL A 153 4.37 2.20 -16.91
CA VAL A 153 2.95 1.90 -16.71
C VAL A 153 2.30 3.22 -16.39
N HIS A 154 1.55 3.72 -17.37
CA HIS A 154 1.00 5.06 -17.41
C HIS A 154 0.36 5.39 -16.06
N GLN A 155 0.76 6.52 -15.50
CA GLN A 155 0.06 7.10 -14.37
C GLN A 155 -1.41 7.25 -14.73
N ARG A 156 -2.24 6.47 -14.01
CA ARG A 156 -3.66 6.68 -13.77
C ARG A 156 -4.58 6.51 -14.98
N TYR A 157 -5.63 5.70 -14.77
CA TYR A 157 -6.96 5.91 -15.34
C TYR A 157 -8.02 5.71 -14.24
N ALA A 158 -9.03 6.59 -14.21
CA ALA A 158 -10.25 6.51 -13.40
C ALA A 158 -10.15 6.40 -11.85
N GLY A 159 -9.00 6.70 -11.24
CA GLY A 159 -8.87 6.62 -9.77
C GLY A 159 -8.50 5.26 -9.23
N LEU A 160 -7.84 4.45 -10.07
CA LEU A 160 -7.29 3.17 -9.70
C LEU A 160 -5.91 3.35 -9.06
N PRO A 161 -5.60 2.60 -7.99
CA PRO A 161 -4.27 2.53 -7.42
C PRO A 161 -3.29 1.87 -8.39
N TRP A 162 -2.05 2.36 -8.42
CA TRP A 162 -0.97 1.71 -9.12
C TRP A 162 -0.46 0.50 -8.31
N PRO A 163 -0.07 -0.63 -8.92
CA PRO A 163 -0.17 -0.93 -10.35
C PRO A 163 -1.60 -1.30 -10.75
N ALA A 164 -2.04 -0.77 -11.89
CA ALA A 164 -3.32 -1.12 -12.52
C ALA A 164 -3.07 -1.63 -13.94
N GLU A 165 -3.63 -2.79 -14.28
CA GLU A 165 -3.64 -3.31 -15.65
C GLU A 165 -5.02 -3.06 -16.30
N GLY A 166 -5.05 -2.22 -17.34
CA GLY A 166 -6.18 -2.14 -18.29
C GLY A 166 -7.18 -0.99 -18.12
N PHE A 167 -8.20 -1.01 -18.99
CA PHE A 167 -9.33 -0.09 -19.06
C PHE A 167 -10.56 -0.82 -18.49
N GLU A 168 -11.08 -0.42 -17.32
CA GLU A 168 -12.41 -0.82 -16.83
C GLU A 168 -13.39 0.34 -16.94
#